data_AF-A0A9Q3Q9L6-F1
#
_entry.id   AF-A0A9Q3Q9L6-F1
#
_cell.length_a   1.000
_cell.length_b   1.000
_cell.length_c   1.000
_cell.angle_alpha   90.00
_cell.angle_beta   90.00
_cell.angle_gamma   90.00
#
_symmetry.space_group_name_H-M   'P 1'
#
loop_
_entity.id
_entity.type
_entity.pdbx_description
1 polymer ?
#
loop_
_entity_poly.entity_id
_entity_poly.type
_entity_poly.pdbx_seq_one_letter_code
_entity_poly.pdbx_strand_id
1 'polypeptide(L)'
;MHNWYEGVLQHHFRYRWGFDKSVVQGQAEQFDEPESEFDEMDIDAEAMEVDDGEEFDKDGKHFVSYLSGEAKQKIKKRMTEVVVPKGVSRITEQAGDASYGKLKASEWRVLFGVYIPLVALDSFWEDEPQNNLLLINTGALIQCTSIIGANQISKNDQEEFAHMYGIYQLTSAQLFPSLKVTPNHHYSMHIPEQLAKWGPLMGIAEFGGERLVGVLQNFESNSRNGAMEETIIKKFGQMQ
;
A
#
# COMPACT_ATOMS: atom_id res chain seq x y z
N MET A 1 9.33 3.60 -5.23
CA MET A 1 7.86 3.82 -5.11
C MET A 1 7.09 2.64 -4.53
N HIS A 2 7.53 1.39 -4.70
CA HIS A 2 6.93 0.22 -4.04
C HIS A 2 6.78 0.37 -2.53
N ASN A 3 7.81 0.89 -1.86
CA ASN A 3 7.74 1.25 -0.44
C ASN A 3 6.51 2.10 -0.06
N TRP A 4 6.11 3.03 -0.93
CA TRP A 4 4.92 3.85 -0.67
C TRP A 4 3.64 3.08 -0.96
N TYR A 5 3.48 2.56 -2.18
CA TYR A 5 2.22 1.94 -2.62
C TYR A 5 1.96 0.58 -1.96
N GLU A 6 2.93 -0.32 -1.96
CA GLU A 6 2.84 -1.68 -1.40
C GLU A 6 3.33 -1.76 0.05
N GLY A 7 3.99 -0.71 0.54
CA GLY A 7 4.33 -0.59 1.95
C GLY A 7 3.30 0.23 2.72
N VAL A 8 3.37 1.56 2.60
CA VAL A 8 2.56 2.49 3.40
C VAL A 8 1.07 2.40 3.11
N LEU A 9 0.65 2.46 1.83
CA LEU A 9 -0.78 2.47 1.49
C LEU A 9 -1.43 1.11 1.74
N GLN A 10 -0.75 0.02 1.36
CA GLN A 10 -1.19 -1.33 1.66
C GLN A 10 -1.35 -1.55 3.16
N HIS A 11 -0.33 -1.21 3.95
CA HIS A 11 -0.38 -1.37 5.40
C HIS A 11 -1.51 -0.53 6.03
N HIS A 12 -1.70 0.70 5.54
CA HIS A 12 -2.81 1.54 5.99
C HIS A 12 -4.18 0.92 5.69
N PHE A 13 -4.41 0.48 4.46
CA PHE A 13 -5.69 -0.06 4.04
C PHE A 13 -5.99 -1.42 4.68
N ARG A 14 -5.02 -2.33 4.70
CA ARG A 14 -5.20 -3.69 5.22
C ARG A 14 -5.26 -3.72 6.74
N TYR A 15 -4.28 -3.12 7.39
CA TYR A 15 -4.12 -3.24 8.84
C TYR A 15 -4.78 -2.08 9.56
N ARG A 16 -4.39 -0.81 9.31
CA ARG A 16 -4.99 0.33 10.05
C ARG A 16 -6.51 0.41 9.88
N TRP A 17 -7.01 0.22 8.66
CA TRP A 17 -8.45 0.18 8.38
C TRP A 17 -9.07 -1.21 8.54
N GLY A 18 -8.26 -2.26 8.71
CA GLY A 18 -8.71 -3.62 8.96
C GLY A 18 -9.41 -4.29 7.77
N PHE A 19 -9.09 -3.94 6.53
CA PHE A 19 -9.68 -4.65 5.37
C PHE A 19 -9.16 -6.09 5.23
N ASP A 20 -8.09 -6.47 5.93
CA ASP A 20 -7.63 -7.86 5.99
C ASP A 20 -8.48 -8.74 6.92
N LYS A 21 -8.59 -10.04 6.59
CA LYS A 21 -9.43 -11.03 7.30
C LYS A 21 -8.75 -11.68 8.51
N SER A 22 -7.43 -11.57 8.65
CA SER A 22 -6.67 -12.05 9.84
C SER A 22 -6.96 -11.21 11.11
N VAL A 23 -7.72 -10.13 10.96
CA VAL A 23 -8.15 -9.25 12.05
C VAL A 23 -9.38 -9.86 12.73
N VAL A 24 -9.14 -10.72 13.71
CA VAL A 24 -10.19 -11.39 14.50
C VAL A 24 -11.01 -10.35 15.28
N GLN A 25 -12.33 -10.32 15.06
CA GLN A 25 -13.26 -9.61 15.93
C GLN A 25 -13.48 -10.46 17.21
N GLY A 26 -12.80 -10.17 18.33
CA GLY A 26 -13.04 -10.91 19.57
C GLY A 26 -12.26 -10.46 20.80
N GLN A 27 -12.92 -10.51 21.96
CA GLN A 27 -12.50 -9.97 23.26
C GLN A 27 -11.23 -10.63 23.83
N ALA A 28 -10.45 -9.83 24.58
CA ALA A 28 -9.18 -10.22 25.16
C ALA A 28 -9.32 -11.33 26.22
N GLU A 29 -8.70 -12.47 26.00
CA GLU A 29 -8.37 -13.44 27.05
C GLU A 29 -6.84 -13.64 27.10
N GLN A 30 -6.31 -13.67 28.32
CA GLN A 30 -4.89 -13.82 28.67
C GLN A 30 -4.42 -15.26 28.43
N PHE A 31 -3.15 -15.48 28.03
CA PHE A 31 -2.22 -16.46 28.64
C PHE A 31 -0.80 -16.45 28.01
N ASP A 32 0.14 -17.05 28.75
CA ASP A 32 1.61 -16.86 28.84
C ASP A 32 2.50 -17.19 27.61
N GLU A 33 3.64 -16.48 27.53
CA GLU A 33 4.75 -16.62 26.56
C GLU A 33 5.66 -17.84 26.81
N PRO A 34 6.26 -18.40 25.74
CA PRO A 34 7.61 -18.97 25.83
C PRO A 34 8.61 -18.23 24.91
N GLU A 35 9.81 -17.99 25.45
CA GLU A 35 10.98 -17.42 24.78
C GLU A 35 11.57 -18.37 23.70
N SER A 36 12.11 -17.82 22.60
CA SER A 36 13.22 -18.47 21.89
C SER A 36 14.07 -17.51 21.05
N GLU A 37 15.36 -17.57 21.37
CA GLU A 37 16.63 -17.27 20.69
C GLU A 37 16.63 -16.84 19.20
N PHE A 38 17.43 -15.81 18.91
CA PHE A 38 17.82 -15.35 17.56
C PHE A 38 19.13 -16.04 17.13
N ASP A 39 19.11 -16.69 15.97
CA ASP A 39 20.33 -17.06 15.23
C ASP A 39 20.45 -16.22 13.94
N GLU A 40 21.64 -15.68 13.70
CA GLU A 40 22.03 -14.90 12.53
C GLU A 40 22.02 -15.76 11.24
N MET A 41 21.45 -15.23 10.14
CA MET A 41 21.67 -15.78 8.80
C MET A 41 21.84 -14.71 7.73
N ASP A 42 22.76 -15.03 6.81
CA ASP A 42 23.36 -14.25 5.74
C ASP A 42 22.36 -13.64 4.73
N ILE A 43 22.72 -12.44 4.24
CA ILE A 43 21.95 -11.65 3.28
C ILE A 43 22.38 -12.03 1.85
N ASP A 44 21.59 -12.87 1.19
CA ASP A 44 21.60 -13.00 -0.27
C ASP A 44 20.43 -12.20 -0.89
N ALA A 45 20.74 -11.49 -1.96
CA ALA A 45 19.90 -10.49 -2.62
C ALA A 45 18.82 -11.11 -3.52
N GLU A 46 17.90 -11.88 -2.93
CA GLU A 46 16.61 -12.18 -3.57
C GLU A 46 15.58 -11.08 -3.26
N ALA A 47 14.68 -10.85 -4.21
CA ALA A 47 13.63 -9.85 -4.09
C ALA A 47 12.96 -9.95 -2.73
N MET A 48 12.94 -8.85 -1.97
CA MET A 48 12.34 -8.77 -0.66
C MET A 48 10.85 -9.10 -0.79
N GLU A 49 10.50 -10.38 -0.63
CA GLU A 49 9.12 -10.81 -0.51
C GLU A 49 8.57 -10.07 0.70
N VAL A 50 7.62 -9.18 0.46
CA VAL A 50 6.87 -8.53 1.53
C VAL A 50 6.08 -9.64 2.18
N ASP A 51 6.58 -10.10 3.32
CA ASP A 51 5.96 -11.07 4.20
C ASP A 51 4.49 -10.66 4.41
N ASP A 52 3.57 -11.43 3.81
CA ASP A 52 2.12 -11.35 4.03
C ASP A 52 1.77 -12.05 5.39
N GLY A 53 2.71 -12.10 6.32
CA GLY A 53 2.56 -12.65 7.66
C GLY A 53 1.52 -11.91 8.49
N GLU A 54 0.87 -12.64 9.40
CA GLU A 54 -0.11 -12.07 10.31
C GLU A 54 0.52 -10.97 11.18
N GLU A 55 -0.01 -9.75 11.08
CA GLU A 55 0.54 -8.62 11.82
C GLU A 55 -0.03 -8.59 13.24
N PHE A 56 0.82 -8.95 14.21
CA PHE A 56 0.51 -8.89 15.63
C PHE A 56 0.68 -7.46 16.16
N ASP A 57 -0.16 -7.08 17.11
CA ASP A 57 -0.01 -5.81 17.80
C ASP A 57 1.30 -5.74 18.63
N LYS A 58 1.51 -4.60 19.29
CA LYS A 58 2.69 -4.38 20.16
C LYS A 58 2.85 -5.43 21.26
N ASP A 59 1.76 -6.09 21.66
CA ASP A 59 1.67 -7.06 22.73
C ASP A 59 1.50 -8.51 22.21
N GLY A 60 1.70 -8.75 20.91
CA GLY A 60 1.60 -10.08 20.31
C GLY A 60 0.17 -10.58 20.06
N LYS A 61 -0.85 -9.72 20.16
CA LYS A 61 -2.26 -10.09 19.96
C LYS A 61 -2.75 -9.81 18.54
N HIS A 62 -3.79 -10.53 18.13
CA HIS A 62 -4.51 -10.23 16.89
C HIS A 62 -5.06 -8.80 16.94
N PHE A 63 -4.81 -8.07 15.85
CA PHE A 63 -5.25 -6.69 15.70
C PHE A 63 -6.78 -6.57 15.82
N VAL A 64 -7.26 -5.50 16.47
CA VAL A 64 -8.67 -5.10 16.48
C VAL A 64 -8.86 -4.00 15.44
N SER A 65 -9.67 -4.29 14.42
CA SER A 65 -10.01 -3.34 13.38
C SER A 65 -10.49 -2.00 13.93
N TYR A 66 -9.87 -0.89 13.50
CA TYR A 66 -10.34 0.45 13.84
C TYR A 66 -11.72 0.74 13.22
N LEU A 67 -11.90 0.40 11.94
CA LEU A 67 -13.19 0.59 11.28
C LEU A 67 -14.17 -0.51 11.69
N SER A 68 -15.41 -0.11 11.98
CA SER A 68 -16.51 -1.05 12.18
C SER A 68 -16.80 -1.84 10.90
N GLY A 69 -17.43 -3.01 11.04
CA GLY A 69 -17.86 -3.80 9.88
C GLY A 69 -18.81 -3.04 8.96
N GLU A 70 -19.69 -2.22 9.54
CA GLU A 70 -20.62 -1.36 8.80
C GLU A 70 -19.89 -0.27 8.01
N ALA A 71 -18.89 0.39 8.61
CA ALA A 71 -18.08 1.40 7.94
C ALA A 71 -17.33 0.81 6.73
N LYS A 72 -16.73 -0.39 6.88
CA LYS A 72 -16.07 -1.09 5.77
C LYS A 72 -17.05 -1.44 4.65
N GLN A 73 -18.24 -1.93 4.98
CA GLN A 73 -19.28 -2.24 3.98
C GLN A 73 -19.76 -0.97 3.25
N LYS A 74 -19.92 0.15 3.97
CA LYS A 74 -20.24 1.46 3.39
C LYS A 74 -19.16 1.86 2.38
N ILE A 75 -17.88 1.79 2.75
CA ILE A 75 -16.74 2.09 1.86
C ILE A 75 -16.77 1.18 0.63
N LYS A 76 -16.87 -0.15 0.79
CA LYS A 76 -16.91 -1.09 -0.34
C LYS A 76 -18.07 -0.78 -1.30
N LYS A 77 -19.26 -0.52 -0.76
CA LYS A 77 -20.43 -0.15 -1.55
C LYS A 77 -20.20 1.13 -2.35
N ARG A 78 -19.64 2.17 -1.72
CA ARG A 78 -19.35 3.43 -2.41
C ARG A 78 -18.27 3.30 -3.47
N MET A 79 -17.27 2.44 -3.27
CA MET A 79 -16.27 2.16 -4.30
C MET A 79 -16.88 1.62 -5.60
N THR A 80 -18.01 0.90 -5.53
CA THR A 80 -18.72 0.38 -6.72
C THR A 80 -19.36 1.48 -7.57
N GLU A 81 -19.73 2.58 -6.91
CA GLU A 81 -20.42 3.73 -7.49
C GLU A 81 -19.43 4.69 -8.18
N VAL A 82 -18.12 4.54 -7.93
CA VAL A 82 -17.07 5.34 -8.55
C VAL A 82 -16.92 4.98 -10.03
N VAL A 83 -17.11 5.98 -10.89
CA VAL A 83 -16.91 5.87 -12.33
C VAL A 83 -15.55 6.46 -12.70
N VAL A 84 -14.68 5.65 -13.32
CA VAL A 84 -13.35 6.08 -13.78
C VAL A 84 -13.29 6.17 -15.31
N PRO A 85 -12.49 7.10 -15.87
CA PRO A 85 -12.27 7.20 -17.31
C PRO A 85 -11.65 5.94 -17.93
N LYS A 86 -11.83 5.76 -19.24
CA LYS A 86 -11.14 4.70 -19.99
C LYS A 86 -9.63 4.87 -19.88
N GLY A 87 -8.92 3.80 -19.52
CA GLY A 87 -7.46 3.79 -19.33
C GLY A 87 -7.00 3.86 -17.88
N VAL A 88 -7.92 4.11 -16.94
CA VAL A 88 -7.66 3.94 -15.50
C VAL A 88 -8.08 2.53 -15.08
N SER A 89 -7.21 1.81 -14.36
CA SER A 89 -7.53 0.49 -13.83
C SER A 89 -8.74 0.57 -12.91
N ARG A 90 -9.75 -0.27 -13.14
CA ARG A 90 -10.93 -0.31 -12.28
C ARG A 90 -10.62 -1.14 -11.04
N ILE A 91 -10.78 -0.54 -9.86
CA ILE A 91 -10.71 -1.26 -8.60
C ILE A 91 -12.07 -1.94 -8.37
N THR A 92 -12.08 -3.25 -8.09
CA THR A 92 -13.34 -3.98 -7.85
C THR A 92 -13.74 -3.97 -6.37
N GLU A 93 -14.98 -4.37 -6.11
CA GLU A 93 -15.58 -4.58 -4.79
C GLU A 93 -14.75 -5.45 -3.84
N GLN A 94 -13.95 -6.34 -4.39
CA GLN A 94 -13.19 -7.32 -3.63
C GLN A 94 -11.82 -6.78 -3.20
N ALA A 95 -11.48 -5.52 -3.51
CA ALA A 95 -10.24 -4.90 -3.06
C ALA A 95 -10.13 -4.96 -1.52
N GLY A 96 -9.09 -5.66 -1.03
CA GLY A 96 -8.90 -5.96 0.39
C GLY A 96 -9.35 -7.36 0.82
N ASP A 97 -10.18 -8.05 0.04
CA ASP A 97 -10.51 -9.45 0.29
C ASP A 97 -9.41 -10.38 -0.22
N ALA A 98 -9.08 -11.41 0.56
CA ALA A 98 -8.13 -12.46 0.17
C ALA A 98 -8.45 -13.12 -1.19
N SER A 99 -9.71 -13.08 -1.64
CA SER A 99 -10.15 -13.63 -2.93
C SER A 99 -9.78 -12.78 -4.15
N TYR A 100 -9.45 -11.49 -3.97
CA TYR A 100 -9.11 -10.59 -5.07
C TYR A 100 -7.64 -10.69 -5.50
N GLY A 101 -6.80 -11.32 -4.68
CA GLY A 101 -5.36 -11.34 -4.85
C GLY A 101 -4.70 -10.03 -4.39
N LYS A 102 -3.38 -9.96 -4.60
CA LYS A 102 -2.55 -8.82 -4.20
C LYS A 102 -2.73 -7.66 -5.19
N LEU A 103 -3.13 -6.50 -4.67
CA LEU A 103 -3.18 -5.26 -5.44
C LEU A 103 -1.76 -4.86 -5.85
N LYS A 104 -1.60 -4.48 -7.12
CA LYS A 104 -0.33 -3.96 -7.66
C LYS A 104 -0.13 -2.50 -7.27
N ALA A 105 1.12 -2.03 -7.25
CA ALA A 105 1.43 -0.61 -7.01
C ALA A 105 0.60 0.39 -7.84
N SER A 106 0.32 0.10 -9.12
CA SER A 106 -0.52 0.95 -9.96
C SER A 106 -1.99 0.99 -9.53
N GLU A 107 -2.50 -0.09 -8.97
CA GLU A 107 -3.87 -0.17 -8.43
C GLU A 107 -3.97 0.55 -7.09
N TRP A 108 -2.96 0.44 -6.22
CA TRP A 108 -2.86 1.24 -4.99
C TRP A 108 -2.87 2.74 -5.27
N ARG A 109 -2.14 3.17 -6.30
CA ARG A 109 -2.16 4.57 -6.76
C ARG A 109 -3.56 5.00 -7.17
N VAL A 110 -4.29 4.19 -7.92
CA VAL A 110 -5.66 4.52 -8.34
C VAL A 110 -6.61 4.53 -7.13
N LEU A 111 -6.47 3.56 -6.22
CA LEU A 111 -7.28 3.49 -5.01
C LEU A 111 -7.15 4.78 -4.20
N PHE A 112 -5.94 5.19 -3.81
CA PHE A 112 -5.73 6.37 -2.98
C PHE A 112 -5.73 7.70 -3.74
N GLY A 113 -5.49 7.70 -5.05
CA GLY A 113 -5.51 8.90 -5.87
C GLY A 113 -6.89 9.25 -6.43
N VAL A 114 -7.81 8.28 -6.54
CA VAL A 114 -9.12 8.47 -7.18
C VAL A 114 -10.27 8.00 -6.30
N TYR A 115 -10.26 6.74 -5.85
CA TYR A 115 -11.41 6.16 -5.16
C TYR A 115 -11.56 6.68 -3.72
N ILE A 116 -10.51 6.56 -2.90
CA ILE A 116 -10.55 6.97 -1.49
C ILE A 116 -10.87 8.46 -1.31
N PRO A 117 -10.34 9.42 -2.09
CA PRO A 117 -10.74 10.81 -1.98
C PRO A 117 -12.25 11.04 -2.15
N LEU A 118 -12.89 10.28 -3.05
CA LEU A 118 -14.34 10.38 -3.30
C LEU A 118 -15.15 9.65 -2.23
N VAL A 119 -14.67 8.49 -1.77
CA VAL A 119 -15.40 7.62 -0.84
C VAL A 119 -15.24 8.07 0.62
N ALA A 120 -14.05 8.51 1.02
CA ALA A 120 -13.73 8.91 2.39
C ALA A 120 -14.55 10.13 2.83
N LEU A 121 -14.78 11.08 1.93
CA LEU A 121 -15.63 12.23 2.21
C LEU A 121 -17.07 11.81 2.51
N ASP A 122 -17.68 10.90 1.74
CA ASP A 122 -19.04 10.43 2.05
C ASP A 122 -19.09 9.48 3.26
N SER A 123 -18.01 8.71 3.46
CA SER A 123 -17.98 7.66 4.48
C SER A 123 -17.73 8.21 5.88
N PHE A 124 -16.90 9.25 6.01
CA PHE A 124 -16.42 9.78 7.29
C PHE A 124 -16.91 11.20 7.60
N TRP A 125 -17.71 11.83 6.74
CA TRP A 125 -18.27 13.16 7.04
C TRP A 125 -19.47 13.06 7.98
N GLU A 126 -19.19 13.00 9.27
CA GLU A 126 -20.18 13.08 10.36
C GLU A 126 -19.60 13.95 11.49
N ASP A 127 -20.47 14.59 12.29
CA ASP A 127 -20.10 15.52 13.37
C ASP A 127 -19.47 14.83 14.62
N GLU A 128 -18.69 13.77 14.41
CA GLU A 128 -17.94 13.09 15.46
C GLU A 128 -16.45 13.46 15.41
N PRO A 129 -15.83 13.83 16.55
CA PRO A 129 -14.41 14.18 16.60
C PRO A 129 -13.46 13.08 16.06
N GLN A 130 -13.82 11.81 16.25
CA GLN A 130 -13.04 10.66 15.74
C GLN A 130 -13.08 10.57 14.21
N ASN A 131 -14.23 10.86 13.60
CA ASN A 131 -14.41 10.88 12.16
C ASN A 131 -13.61 12.03 11.52
N ASN A 132 -13.56 13.19 12.19
CA ASN A 132 -12.69 14.30 11.77
C ASN A 132 -11.21 13.91 11.79
N LEU A 133 -10.75 13.22 12.83
CA LEU A 133 -9.35 12.78 12.93
C LEU A 133 -9.01 11.75 11.83
N LEU A 134 -9.92 10.82 11.54
CA LEU A 134 -9.77 9.86 10.46
C LEU A 134 -9.71 10.56 9.09
N LEU A 135 -10.54 11.59 8.87
CA LEU A 135 -10.54 12.36 7.64
C LEU A 135 -9.22 13.15 7.47
N ILE A 136 -8.71 13.76 8.53
CA ILE A 136 -7.39 14.44 8.51
C ILE A 136 -6.28 13.44 8.19
N ASN A 137 -6.29 12.28 8.84
CA ASN A 137 -5.31 11.22 8.62
C ASN A 137 -5.32 10.71 7.18
N THR A 138 -6.52 10.46 6.65
CA THR A 138 -6.72 9.99 5.27
C THR A 138 -6.34 11.07 4.26
N GLY A 139 -6.74 12.32 4.50
CA GLY A 139 -6.42 13.47 3.65
C GLY A 139 -4.92 13.72 3.53
N ALA A 140 -4.19 13.60 4.65
CA ALA A 140 -2.73 13.67 4.64
C ALA A 140 -2.11 12.59 3.75
N LEU A 141 -2.61 11.34 3.84
CA LEU A 141 -2.14 10.23 3.02
C LEU A 141 -2.42 10.42 1.52
N ILE A 142 -3.60 10.96 1.19
CA ILE A 142 -4.00 11.31 -0.18
C ILE A 142 -3.06 12.38 -0.73
N GLN A 143 -2.76 13.44 0.04
CA GLN A 143 -1.85 14.50 -0.40
C GLN A 143 -0.44 13.98 -0.64
N CYS A 144 0.11 13.17 0.28
CA CYS A 144 1.40 12.52 0.07
C CYS A 144 1.41 11.65 -1.20
N THR A 145 0.33 10.91 -1.46
CA THR A 145 0.19 10.05 -2.65
C THR A 145 0.12 10.88 -3.94
N SER A 146 -0.59 12.01 -3.90
CA SER A 146 -0.68 12.95 -5.02
C SER A 146 0.70 13.49 -5.40
N ILE A 147 1.51 13.90 -4.40
CA ILE A 147 2.87 14.40 -4.61
C ILE A 147 3.78 13.30 -5.18
N ILE A 148 3.76 12.09 -4.61
CA ILE A 148 4.57 10.97 -5.13
C ILE A 148 4.20 10.62 -6.57
N GLY A 149 2.91 10.70 -6.90
CA GLY A 149 2.37 10.43 -8.23
C GLY A 149 2.53 11.58 -9.22
N ALA A 150 3.12 12.72 -8.84
CA ALA A 150 3.26 13.88 -9.70
C ALA A 150 4.36 13.68 -10.74
N ASN A 151 4.17 14.29 -11.93
CA ASN A 151 5.16 14.28 -13.01
C ASN A 151 6.16 15.45 -12.93
N GLN A 152 5.89 16.42 -12.04
CA GLN A 152 6.74 17.57 -11.77
C GLN A 152 6.71 17.83 -10.28
N ILE A 153 7.85 18.26 -9.73
CA ILE A 153 8.03 18.50 -8.29
C ILE A 153 8.72 19.83 -8.12
N SER A 154 8.14 20.67 -7.26
CA SER A 154 8.71 21.90 -6.78
C SER A 154 9.33 21.72 -5.38
N LYS A 155 10.06 22.72 -4.90
CA LYS A 155 10.54 22.74 -3.52
C LYS A 155 9.38 22.75 -2.51
N ASN A 156 8.27 23.43 -2.85
CA ASN A 156 7.07 23.47 -2.01
C ASN A 156 6.47 22.07 -1.83
N ASP A 157 6.47 21.24 -2.87
CA ASP A 157 5.94 19.86 -2.78
C ASP A 157 6.75 18.97 -1.83
N GLN A 158 8.06 19.22 -1.71
CA GLN A 158 8.93 18.50 -0.77
C GLN A 158 8.57 18.84 0.69
N GLU A 159 8.43 20.14 0.97
CA GLU A 159 8.04 20.66 2.29
C GLU A 159 6.63 20.21 2.65
N GLU A 160 5.71 20.28 1.68
CA GLU A 160 4.32 19.84 1.83
C GLU A 160 4.24 18.33 2.09
N PHE A 161 5.03 17.51 1.39
CA PHE A 161 5.09 16.07 1.67
C PHE A 161 5.55 15.82 3.11
N ALA A 162 6.63 16.47 3.55
CA ALA A 162 7.15 16.30 4.90
C ALA A 162 6.12 16.69 5.96
N HIS A 163 5.44 17.81 5.74
CA HIS A 163 4.39 18.33 6.61
C HIS A 163 3.18 17.38 6.69
N MET A 164 2.62 16.99 5.54
CA MET A 164 1.48 16.08 5.47
C MET A 164 1.82 14.70 6.04
N TYR A 165 3.01 14.17 5.75
CA TYR A 165 3.42 12.88 6.32
C TYR A 165 3.64 12.95 7.83
N GLY A 166 4.07 14.10 8.36
CA GLY A 166 4.10 14.37 9.79
C GLY A 166 2.71 14.35 10.42
N ILE A 167 1.73 15.04 9.82
CA ILE A 167 0.31 15.00 10.24
C ILE A 167 -0.20 13.56 10.23
N TYR A 168 0.06 12.82 9.16
CA TYR A 168 -0.32 11.42 9.05
C TYR A 168 0.25 10.60 10.22
N GLN A 169 1.54 10.71 10.53
CA GLN A 169 2.15 9.95 11.62
C GLN A 169 1.55 10.31 12.99
N LEU A 170 1.38 11.60 13.29
CA LEU A 170 0.82 12.06 14.56
C LEU A 170 -0.63 11.60 14.77
N THR A 171 -1.46 11.76 13.74
CA THR A 171 -2.85 11.32 13.79
C THR A 171 -2.96 9.79 13.81
N SER A 172 -2.05 9.09 13.12
CA SER A 172 -2.00 7.62 13.15
C SER A 172 -1.64 7.07 14.52
N ALA A 173 -0.73 7.71 15.24
CA ALA A 173 -0.38 7.29 16.60
C ALA A 173 -1.57 7.40 17.56
N GLN A 174 -2.49 8.36 17.32
CA GLN A 174 -3.71 8.54 18.10
C GLN A 174 -4.81 7.54 17.70
N LEU A 175 -5.01 7.31 16.40
CA LEU A 175 -6.03 6.41 15.86
C LEU A 175 -5.66 4.94 16.05
N PHE A 176 -4.38 4.60 15.91
CA PHE A 176 -3.89 3.22 15.83
C PHE A 176 -2.78 2.96 16.87
N PRO A 177 -3.05 3.18 18.19
CA PRO A 177 -2.01 3.15 19.21
C PRO A 177 -1.37 1.76 19.39
N SER A 178 -2.06 0.68 19.04
CA SER A 178 -1.58 -0.70 19.16
C SER A 178 -0.76 -1.18 17.96
N LEU A 179 -0.80 -0.48 16.82
CA LEU A 179 -0.11 -0.90 15.60
C LEU A 179 1.36 -0.51 15.60
N LYS A 180 2.20 -1.43 15.12
CA LYS A 180 3.64 -1.21 14.96
C LYS A 180 3.91 -0.29 13.76
N VAL A 181 5.01 0.44 13.85
CA VAL A 181 5.51 1.24 12.73
C VAL A 181 6.43 0.35 11.93
N THR A 182 6.03 0.02 10.70
CA THR A 182 6.83 -0.82 9.80
C THR A 182 8.04 -0.06 9.24
N PRO A 183 9.10 -0.76 8.79
CA PRO A 183 10.23 -0.11 8.11
C PRO A 183 9.81 0.77 6.92
N ASN A 184 8.75 0.39 6.21
CA ASN A 184 8.18 1.17 5.11
C ASN A 184 7.79 2.59 5.52
N HIS A 185 7.25 2.75 6.74
CA HIS A 185 6.93 4.06 7.29
C HIS A 185 8.17 4.89 7.59
N HIS A 186 9.25 4.26 8.07
CA HIS A 186 10.52 4.91 8.30
C HIS A 186 11.14 5.40 6.99
N TYR A 187 11.24 4.52 5.98
CA TYR A 187 11.79 4.88 4.67
C TYR A 187 11.03 6.02 3.99
N SER A 188 9.73 6.12 4.23
CA SER A 188 8.91 7.19 3.68
C SER A 188 9.25 8.57 4.22
N MET A 189 9.89 8.67 5.40
CA MET A 189 10.38 9.96 5.92
C MET A 189 11.52 10.55 5.08
N HIS A 190 12.20 9.74 4.27
CA HIS A 190 13.28 10.18 3.37
C HIS A 190 12.78 10.62 1.99
N ILE A 191 11.48 10.49 1.70
CA ILE A 191 10.90 10.87 0.41
C ILE A 191 11.15 12.34 0.05
N PRO A 192 11.05 13.33 0.95
CA PRO A 192 11.41 14.72 0.64
C PRO A 192 12.83 14.88 0.10
N GLU A 193 13.81 14.19 0.68
CA GLU A 193 15.20 14.23 0.21
C GLU A 193 15.36 13.53 -1.14
N GLN A 194 14.65 12.42 -1.36
CA GLN A 194 14.64 11.71 -2.64
C GLN A 194 14.06 12.59 -3.75
N LEU A 195 12.95 13.28 -3.46
CA LEU A 195 12.33 14.25 -4.35
C LEU A 195 13.28 15.41 -4.68
N ALA A 196 14.04 15.90 -3.69
CA ALA A 196 15.03 16.97 -3.89
C ALA A 196 16.20 16.53 -4.79
N LYS A 197 16.67 15.29 -4.63
CA LYS A 197 17.84 14.77 -5.35
C LYS A 197 17.52 14.25 -6.74
N TRP A 198 16.40 13.57 -6.90
CA TRP A 198 16.07 12.83 -8.13
C TRP A 198 14.90 13.45 -8.91
N GLY A 199 14.19 14.42 -8.32
CA GLY A 199 13.00 15.00 -8.91
C GLY A 199 11.78 14.06 -8.78
N PRO A 200 10.83 14.11 -9.74
CA PRO A 200 9.61 13.31 -9.70
C PRO A 200 9.88 11.79 -9.62
N LEU A 201 9.38 11.13 -8.57
CA LEU A 201 9.61 9.69 -8.36
C LEU A 201 8.96 8.82 -9.45
N MET A 202 7.92 9.33 -10.11
CA MET A 202 7.32 8.67 -11.28
C MET A 202 8.31 8.48 -12.43
N GLY A 203 9.29 9.38 -12.58
CA GLY A 203 10.30 9.30 -13.66
C GLY A 203 11.37 8.24 -13.44
N ILE A 204 11.59 7.83 -12.18
CA ILE A 204 12.54 6.77 -11.79
C ILE A 204 11.84 5.48 -11.36
N ALA A 205 10.53 5.39 -11.63
CA ALA A 205 9.73 4.22 -11.32
C ALA A 205 10.12 3.02 -12.17
N GLU A 206 10.11 1.82 -11.58
CA GLU A 206 10.38 0.59 -12.31
C GLU A 206 9.15 0.02 -13.05
N PHE A 207 8.04 0.76 -13.12
CA PHE A 207 6.81 0.30 -13.79
C PHE A 207 7.04 -0.13 -15.25
N GLY A 208 7.97 0.54 -15.95
CA GLY A 208 8.38 0.14 -17.30
C GLY A 208 9.08 -1.22 -17.33
N GLY A 209 9.96 -1.46 -16.36
CA GLY A 209 10.68 -2.73 -16.18
C GLY A 209 9.73 -3.87 -15.83
N GLU A 210 8.84 -3.67 -14.85
CA GLU A 210 7.84 -4.67 -14.46
C GLU A 210 6.91 -5.06 -15.60
N ARG A 211 6.47 -4.07 -16.40
CA ARG A 211 5.66 -4.34 -17.59
C ARG A 211 6.42 -5.18 -18.60
N LEU A 212 7.70 -4.87 -18.81
CA LEU A 212 8.57 -5.66 -19.69
C LEU A 212 8.72 -7.08 -19.17
N VAL A 213 9.01 -7.26 -17.87
CA VAL A 213 9.09 -8.58 -17.23
C VAL A 213 7.80 -9.37 -17.44
N GLY A 214 6.63 -8.76 -17.22
CA GLY A 214 5.35 -9.43 -17.46
C GLY A 214 5.13 -9.85 -18.92
N VAL A 215 5.58 -9.04 -19.89
CA VAL A 215 5.56 -9.42 -21.31
C VAL A 215 6.47 -10.63 -21.56
N LEU A 216 7.69 -10.61 -21.00
CA LEU A 216 8.67 -11.69 -21.17
C LEU A 216 8.17 -13.00 -20.53
N GLN A 217 7.53 -12.93 -19.37
CA GLN A 217 6.93 -14.09 -18.67
C GLN A 217 5.78 -14.73 -19.47
N ASN A 218 5.05 -13.96 -20.28
CA ASN A 218 3.97 -14.48 -21.11
C ASN A 218 4.45 -15.25 -22.35
N PHE A 219 5.75 -15.25 -22.64
CA PHE A 219 6.27 -16.07 -23.72
C PHE A 219 6.31 -17.54 -23.31
N GLU A 220 5.51 -18.35 -24.01
CA GLU A 220 5.59 -19.80 -23.90
C GLU A 220 7.03 -20.26 -24.21
N SER A 221 7.73 -20.73 -23.18
CA SER A 221 9.09 -21.26 -23.24
C SER A 221 9.13 -22.79 -23.16
N ASN A 222 7.96 -23.45 -23.07
CA ASN A 222 7.78 -24.90 -22.88
C ASN A 222 8.67 -25.50 -21.77
N SER A 223 9.11 -24.68 -20.81
CA SER A 223 9.98 -25.05 -19.69
C SER A 223 11.23 -25.84 -20.09
N ARG A 224 11.76 -25.60 -21.30
CA ARG A 224 13.01 -26.21 -21.77
C ARG A 224 14.20 -25.44 -21.23
N ASN A 225 14.69 -25.85 -20.07
CA ASN A 225 15.90 -25.31 -19.46
C ASN A 225 17.07 -25.35 -20.45
N GLY A 226 17.73 -24.19 -20.65
CA GLY A 226 18.84 -24.01 -21.60
C GLY A 226 18.46 -23.52 -23.01
N ALA A 227 17.17 -23.46 -23.36
CA ALA A 227 16.67 -22.86 -24.61
C ALA A 227 15.66 -21.72 -24.37
N MET A 228 15.40 -21.41 -23.10
CA MET A 228 14.40 -20.43 -22.67
C MET A 228 14.81 -19.02 -23.05
N GLU A 229 16.06 -18.66 -22.76
CA GLU A 229 16.65 -17.35 -23.00
C GLU A 229 16.65 -17.03 -24.50
N GLU A 230 17.08 -17.98 -25.33
CA GLU A 230 17.06 -17.87 -26.79
C GLU A 230 15.63 -17.67 -27.33
N THR A 231 14.66 -18.42 -26.79
CA THR A 231 13.25 -18.33 -27.20
C THR A 231 12.65 -16.97 -26.83
N ILE A 232 12.90 -16.50 -25.61
CA ILE A 232 12.43 -15.21 -25.11
C ILE A 232 13.02 -14.07 -25.96
N ILE A 233 14.34 -14.09 -26.21
CA ILE A 233 15.02 -13.07 -27.02
C ILE A 233 14.48 -13.05 -28.46
N LYS A 234 14.31 -14.21 -29.09
CA LYS A 234 13.76 -14.31 -30.45
C LYS A 234 12.33 -13.78 -30.54
N LYS A 235 11.45 -14.18 -29.61
CA LYS A 235 10.06 -13.70 -29.58
C LYS A 235 9.98 -12.21 -29.31
N PHE A 236 10.80 -11.68 -28.39
CA PHE A 236 10.86 -10.25 -28.11
C PHE A 236 11.31 -9.44 -29.33
N GLY A 237 12.35 -9.89 -30.04
CA GLY A 237 12.84 -9.24 -31.26
C GLY A 237 11.84 -9.22 -32.42
N GLN A 238 10.88 -10.15 -32.45
CA GLN A 238 9.82 -10.19 -33.46
C GLN A 238 8.65 -9.23 -33.18
N MET A 239 8.58 -8.63 -31.98
CA MET A 239 7.53 -7.66 -31.64
C MET A 239 7.90 -6.20 -31.97
N GLN A 240 9.17 -5.92 -32.28
CA GLN A 240 9.67 -4.57 -32.62
C GLN A 240 9.55 -4.30 -34.12
#